data_AF-A0A3D6DKM4-F1
#
_entry.id   AF-A0A3D6DKM4-F1
#
_cell.length_a   1.000
_cell.length_b   1.000
_cell.length_c   1.000
_cell.angle_alpha   90.00
_cell.angle_beta   90.00
_cell.angle_gamma   90.00
#
_symmetry.space_group_name_H-M   'P 1'
#
loop_
_entity.id
_entity.type
_entity.pdbx_description
1 polymer ?
#
loop_
_entity_poly.entity_id
_entity_poly.type
_entity_poly.pdbx_seq_one_letter_code
_entity_poly.pdbx_strand_id
1 'polypeptide(L)'
;MKAKTQIWGFLLFPLSVILLISTAWLGLLYSFFSVPIKISFKGLLQRWHQYFLKMAISIDQLGNVVLQDLFNDILITTKSQHSFGDEDETISSVLGKNKATQSLTKFGTLLANFLDWIDPNHVLNSIEHLP
;
A
#
# COMPACT_ATOMS: atom_id res chain seq x y z
N MET A 1 -33.90 -0.22 -4.66
CA MET A 1 -33.00 0.80 -5.24
C MET A 1 -31.59 0.20 -5.37
N LYS A 2 -31.31 -0.59 -6.42
CA LYS A 2 -30.09 -1.44 -6.50
C LYS A 2 -29.57 -1.65 -7.94
N ALA A 3 -29.74 -0.66 -8.82
CA ALA A 3 -29.19 -0.71 -10.19
C ALA A 3 -28.27 0.48 -10.52
N LYS A 4 -28.23 1.51 -9.66
CA LYS A 4 -27.41 2.70 -9.90
C LYS A 4 -25.93 2.49 -9.54
N THR A 5 -25.52 1.33 -9.01
CA THR A 5 -24.24 1.15 -8.29
C THR A 5 -23.12 0.44 -9.07
N GLN A 6 -23.40 -0.35 -10.10
CA GLN A 6 -22.36 -1.15 -10.78
C GLN A 6 -21.50 -0.35 -11.78
N ILE A 7 -22.06 0.70 -12.38
CA ILE A 7 -21.35 1.51 -13.40
C ILE A 7 -20.39 2.52 -12.76
N TRP A 8 -20.63 2.93 -11.50
CA TRP A 8 -19.80 3.96 -10.86
C TRP A 8 -18.34 3.56 -10.72
N GLY A 9 -18.02 2.29 -10.43
CA GLY A 9 -16.62 1.85 -10.36
C GLY A 9 -15.87 2.12 -11.68
N PHE A 10 -16.51 1.79 -12.81
CA PHE A 10 -15.94 2.03 -14.15
C PHE A 10 -15.76 3.51 -14.49
N LEU A 11 -16.52 4.41 -13.86
CA LEU A 11 -16.39 5.86 -14.04
C LEU A 11 -15.41 6.49 -13.05
N LEU A 12 -15.49 6.07 -11.77
CA LEU A 12 -14.69 6.60 -10.68
C LEU A 12 -13.22 6.22 -10.84
N PHE A 13 -12.91 5.00 -11.28
CA PHE A 13 -11.53 4.58 -11.47
C PHE A 13 -10.76 5.49 -12.45
N PRO A 14 -11.14 5.64 -13.73
CA PRO A 14 -10.40 6.51 -14.65
C PRO A 14 -10.42 7.98 -14.19
N LEU A 15 -11.52 8.45 -13.60
CA LEU A 15 -11.59 9.80 -13.06
C LEU A 15 -10.58 10.01 -11.91
N SER A 16 -10.45 9.04 -11.00
CA SER A 16 -9.50 9.10 -9.88
C SER A 16 -8.05 9.10 -10.36
N VAL A 17 -7.74 8.31 -11.39
CA VAL A 17 -6.40 8.27 -12.01
C VAL A 17 -6.09 9.61 -12.68
N ILE A 18 -7.03 10.17 -13.46
CA ILE A 18 -6.87 11.48 -14.10
C ILE A 18 -6.66 12.57 -13.03
N LEU A 19 -7.47 12.57 -11.98
CA LEU A 19 -7.35 13.52 -10.88
C LEU A 19 -5.99 13.40 -10.21
N LEU A 20 -5.55 12.19 -9.87
CA LEU A 20 -4.24 11.96 -9.25
C LEU A 20 -3.09 12.45 -10.14
N ILE A 21 -3.05 12.07 -11.42
CA ILE A 21 -1.97 12.48 -12.33
C ILE A 21 -1.95 14.00 -12.52
N SER A 22 -3.12 14.62 -12.67
CA SER A 22 -3.23 16.06 -12.92
C SER A 22 -2.95 16.93 -11.68
N THR A 23 -3.12 16.40 -10.47
CA THR A 23 -3.00 17.19 -9.22
C THR A 23 -1.85 16.78 -8.31
N ALA A 24 -1.30 15.56 -8.42
CA ALA A 24 -0.25 15.08 -7.52
C ALA A 24 1.00 15.95 -7.54
N TRP A 25 1.43 16.42 -8.73
CA TRP A 25 2.59 17.30 -8.85
C TRP A 25 2.35 18.66 -8.16
N LEU A 26 1.13 19.21 -8.22
CA LEU A 26 0.76 20.42 -7.48
C LEU A 26 0.86 20.21 -5.96
N GLY A 27 0.33 19.09 -5.48
CA GLY A 27 0.40 18.71 -4.06
C GLY A 27 1.85 18.53 -3.58
N LEU A 28 2.69 17.89 -4.39
CA LEU A 28 4.12 17.73 -4.12
C LEU A 28 4.82 19.08 -4.02
N LEU A 29 4.65 19.95 -5.03
CA LEU A 29 5.23 21.30 -5.02
C LEU A 29 4.78 22.10 -3.78
N TYR A 30 3.48 22.09 -3.48
CA TYR A 30 2.96 22.78 -2.30
C TYR A 30 3.57 22.23 -1.00
N SER A 31 3.76 20.91 -0.88
CA SER A 31 4.42 20.30 0.28
C SER A 31 5.86 20.79 0.47
N PHE A 32 6.59 21.02 -0.63
CA PHE A 32 7.94 21.59 -0.61
C PHE A 32 7.99 23.05 -0.13
N PHE A 33 7.02 23.88 -0.52
CA PHE A 33 7.02 25.30 -0.16
C PHE A 33 6.29 25.62 1.15
N SER A 34 5.44 24.73 1.66
CA SER A 34 4.67 24.92 2.91
C SER A 34 5.48 24.65 4.19
N VAL A 35 6.81 24.77 4.13
CA VAL A 35 7.70 24.53 5.27
C VAL A 35 7.67 25.75 6.22
N PRO A 36 7.41 25.56 7.53
CA PRO A 36 7.46 26.66 8.48
C PRO A 36 8.85 27.31 8.55
N ILE A 37 8.92 28.64 8.53
CA ILE A 37 10.18 29.42 8.53
C ILE A 37 11.09 29.07 9.74
N LYS A 38 10.53 28.60 10.85
CA LYS A 38 11.25 28.29 12.09
C LYS A 38 11.64 26.82 12.28
N ILE A 39 11.48 25.96 11.27
CA ILE A 39 11.79 24.53 11.42
C ILE A 39 13.31 24.29 11.50
N SER A 40 13.74 23.37 12.37
CA SER A 40 15.14 22.92 12.41
C SER A 40 15.43 21.95 11.26
N PHE A 41 16.72 21.76 10.91
CA PHE A 41 17.11 20.79 9.88
C PHE A 41 16.65 19.36 10.23
N LYS A 42 16.76 18.95 11.50
CA LYS A 42 16.25 17.65 11.96
C LYS A 42 14.72 17.56 11.81
N GLY A 43 13.99 18.63 12.15
CA GLY A 43 12.54 18.68 11.96
C GLY A 43 12.13 18.62 10.50
N LEU A 44 12.89 19.26 9.62
CA LEU A 44 12.68 19.21 8.16
C LEU A 44 12.87 17.78 7.64
N LEU A 45 13.97 17.11 8.00
CA LEU A 45 14.21 15.71 7.62
C LEU A 45 13.11 14.77 8.12
N GLN A 46 12.65 14.95 9.37
CA GLN A 46 11.58 14.15 9.95
C GLN A 46 10.25 14.34 9.22
N ARG A 47 9.89 15.59 8.86
CA ARG A 47 8.70 15.88 8.06
C ARG A 47 8.75 15.18 6.71
N TRP A 48 9.89 15.29 6.01
CA TRP A 48 10.06 14.63 4.72
C TRP A 48 9.99 13.12 4.83
N HIS A 49 10.66 12.53 5.81
CA HIS A 49 10.58 11.10 6.10
C HIS A 49 9.13 10.65 6.30
N GLN A 50 8.36 11.33 7.15
CA GLN A 50 6.95 10.99 7.37
C GLN A 50 6.09 11.15 6.11
N TYR A 51 6.34 12.20 5.32
CA TYR A 51 5.61 12.45 4.08
C TYR A 51 5.87 11.34 3.04
N PHE A 52 7.13 10.99 2.80
CA PHE A 52 7.49 9.91 1.88
C PHE A 52 7.02 8.54 2.38
N LEU A 53 7.08 8.29 3.69
CA LEU A 53 6.60 7.05 4.29
C LEU A 53 5.09 6.87 4.06
N LYS A 54 4.30 7.93 4.27
CA LYS A 54 2.86 7.90 4.00
C LYS A 54 2.55 7.61 2.53
N MET A 55 3.27 8.25 1.61
CA MET A 55 3.10 7.97 0.18
C MET A 55 3.49 6.53 -0.16
N ALA A 56 4.57 5.99 0.43
CA ALA A 56 4.96 4.60 0.22
C ALA A 56 3.88 3.62 0.68
N ILE A 57 3.30 3.84 1.86
CA ILE A 57 2.18 3.03 2.39
C ILE A 57 0.97 3.11 1.47
N SER A 58 0.59 4.31 1.02
CA SER A 58 -0.56 4.47 0.11
C SER A 58 -0.34 3.79 -1.25
N ILE A 59 0.89 3.78 -1.76
CA ILE A 59 1.25 3.06 -2.99
C ILE A 59 1.20 1.54 -2.76
N ASP A 60 1.65 1.08 -1.61
CA ASP A 60 1.59 -0.34 -1.21
C ASP A 60 0.13 -0.83 -1.12
N GLN A 61 -0.74 -0.07 -0.44
CA GLN A 61 -2.19 -0.32 -0.38
C GLN A 61 -2.85 -0.29 -1.76
N LEU A 62 -2.53 0.70 -2.60
CA LEU A 62 -3.02 0.72 -3.98
C LEU A 62 -2.57 -0.53 -4.76
N GLY A 63 -1.34 -0.97 -4.55
CA GLY A 63 -0.81 -2.21 -5.11
C GLY A 63 -1.59 -3.44 -4.65
N ASN A 64 -1.97 -3.51 -3.37
CA ASN A 64 -2.79 -4.59 -2.81
C ASN A 64 -4.13 -4.72 -3.55
N VAL A 65 -4.77 -3.59 -3.87
CA VAL A 65 -6.05 -3.55 -4.61
C VAL A 65 -5.84 -3.84 -6.10
N VAL A 66 -4.92 -3.14 -6.76
CA VAL A 66 -4.74 -3.24 -8.22
C VAL A 66 -4.27 -4.64 -8.64
N LEU A 67 -3.45 -5.28 -7.83
CA LEU A 67 -2.87 -6.59 -8.12
C LEU A 67 -3.62 -7.74 -7.44
N GLN A 68 -4.77 -7.47 -6.81
CA GLN A 68 -5.47 -8.42 -5.95
C GLN A 68 -5.70 -9.78 -6.62
N ASP A 69 -6.20 -9.81 -7.86
CA ASP A 69 -6.57 -11.05 -8.53
C ASP A 69 -5.30 -11.86 -8.86
N LEU A 70 -4.29 -11.17 -9.40
CA LEU A 70 -2.98 -11.76 -9.70
C LEU A 70 -2.32 -12.33 -8.45
N PHE A 71 -2.27 -11.57 -7.37
CA PHE A 71 -1.59 -11.95 -6.13
C PHE A 71 -2.33 -13.04 -5.37
N ASN A 72 -3.67 -13.00 -5.37
CA ASN A 72 -4.49 -14.09 -4.84
C ASN A 72 -4.22 -15.42 -5.58
N ASP A 73 -4.00 -15.38 -6.89
CA ASP A 73 -3.73 -16.58 -7.69
C ASP A 73 -2.29 -17.12 -7.52
N ILE A 74 -1.29 -16.24 -7.43
CA ILE A 74 0.11 -16.66 -7.52
C ILE A 74 0.86 -16.69 -6.18
N LEU A 75 0.46 -15.87 -5.20
CA LEU A 75 1.23 -15.68 -3.95
C LEU A 75 0.67 -16.46 -2.76
N ILE A 76 -0.62 -16.77 -2.75
CA ILE A 76 -1.27 -17.50 -1.65
C ILE A 76 -1.89 -18.82 -2.12
N THR A 77 -2.00 -19.76 -1.19
CA THR A 77 -2.64 -21.05 -1.43
C THR A 77 -4.14 -20.95 -1.24
N THR A 78 -4.88 -21.93 -1.75
CA THR A 78 -6.34 -22.06 -1.53
C THR A 78 -6.74 -22.27 -0.06
N LYS A 79 -5.77 -22.48 0.84
CA LYS A 79 -5.99 -22.58 2.29
C LYS A 79 -5.91 -21.23 3.00
N SER A 80 -5.49 -20.17 2.31
CA SER A 80 -5.38 -18.84 2.88
C SER A 80 -6.74 -18.33 3.37
N GLN A 81 -6.72 -17.66 4.53
CA GLN A 81 -7.85 -16.90 5.07
C GLN A 81 -7.64 -15.37 4.93
N HIS A 82 -6.53 -14.98 4.29
CA HIS A 82 -6.10 -13.59 4.15
C HIS A 82 -5.83 -13.33 2.66
N SER A 83 -6.79 -12.72 1.98
CA SER A 83 -6.71 -12.38 0.57
C SER A 83 -6.17 -10.97 0.37
N PHE A 84 -5.50 -10.73 -0.76
CA PHE A 84 -5.20 -9.40 -1.25
C PHE A 84 -6.48 -8.70 -1.73
N GLY A 85 -6.51 -7.37 -1.67
CA GLY A 85 -7.59 -6.54 -2.20
C GLY A 85 -8.30 -5.61 -1.20
N ASP A 86 -7.98 -5.69 0.09
CA ASP A 86 -8.45 -4.72 1.09
C ASP A 86 -7.73 -3.37 0.89
N GLU A 87 -8.50 -2.31 0.60
CA GLU A 87 -7.97 -0.97 0.33
C GLU A 87 -7.25 -0.31 1.51
N ASP A 88 -7.51 -0.80 2.73
CA ASP A 88 -6.87 -0.31 3.95
C ASP A 88 -5.64 -1.17 4.33
N GLU A 89 -5.35 -2.25 3.60
CA GLU A 89 -4.24 -3.17 3.89
C GLU A 89 -3.09 -3.09 2.88
N THR A 90 -1.85 -3.18 3.36
CA THR A 90 -0.64 -3.24 2.51
C THR A 90 -0.35 -4.64 1.98
N ILE A 91 0.38 -4.76 0.86
CA ILE A 91 0.84 -6.05 0.32
C ILE A 91 1.69 -6.78 1.37
N SER A 92 2.57 -6.03 2.05
CA SER A 92 3.46 -6.57 3.09
C SER A 92 2.69 -7.14 4.28
N SER A 93 1.57 -6.53 4.71
CA SER A 93 0.70 -7.06 5.77
C SER A 93 0.04 -8.38 5.37
N VAL A 94 -0.55 -8.45 4.16
CA VAL A 94 -1.21 -9.68 3.66
C VAL A 94 -0.19 -10.82 3.54
N LEU A 95 1.01 -10.53 3.01
CA LEU A 95 2.12 -11.49 2.97
C LEU A 95 2.52 -11.95 4.38
N GLY A 96 2.60 -11.04 5.34
CA GLY A 96 2.90 -11.33 6.74
C GLY A 96 1.89 -12.28 7.38
N LYS A 97 0.58 -11.96 7.27
CA LYS A 97 -0.50 -12.81 7.78
C LYS A 97 -0.42 -14.22 7.20
N ASN A 98 -0.24 -14.32 5.88
CA ASN A 98 -0.10 -15.59 5.19
C ASN A 98 1.19 -16.36 5.52
N LYS A 99 2.29 -15.64 5.80
CA LYS A 99 3.54 -16.25 6.27
C LYS A 99 3.34 -16.85 7.66
N ALA A 100 2.67 -16.14 8.56
CA ALA A 100 2.35 -16.61 9.91
C ALA A 100 1.44 -17.84 9.91
N THR A 101 0.47 -17.91 8.98
CA THR A 101 -0.45 -19.05 8.82
C THR A 101 0.06 -20.14 7.87
N GLN A 102 1.30 -20.02 7.37
CA GLN A 102 1.92 -20.96 6.43
C GLN A 102 1.06 -21.23 5.17
N SER A 103 0.37 -20.20 4.68
CA SER A 103 -0.54 -20.28 3.53
C SER A 103 0.00 -19.58 2.27
N LEU A 104 1.27 -19.18 2.25
CA LEU A 104 1.96 -18.67 1.05
C LEU A 104 2.30 -19.79 0.07
N THR A 105 2.29 -19.47 -1.23
CA THR A 105 2.94 -20.31 -2.25
C THR A 105 4.46 -20.19 -2.17
N LYS A 106 5.18 -20.91 -3.04
CA LYS A 106 6.64 -20.73 -3.21
C LYS A 106 6.98 -19.31 -3.66
N PHE A 107 6.19 -18.74 -4.58
CA PHE A 107 6.38 -17.36 -5.05
C PHE A 107 6.06 -16.35 -3.96
N GLY A 108 4.97 -16.55 -3.21
CA GLY A 108 4.65 -15.72 -2.05
C GLY A 108 5.74 -15.73 -0.98
N THR A 109 6.29 -16.91 -0.69
CA THR A 109 7.41 -17.08 0.26
C THR A 109 8.67 -16.39 -0.23
N LEU A 110 8.99 -16.50 -1.52
CA LEU A 110 10.14 -15.81 -2.12
C LEU A 110 10.00 -14.30 -2.02
N LEU A 111 8.83 -13.75 -2.34
CA LEU A 111 8.56 -12.33 -2.24
C LEU A 111 8.63 -11.84 -0.77
N ALA A 112 8.01 -12.57 0.16
CA ALA A 112 8.06 -12.23 1.58
C ALA A 112 9.50 -12.25 2.13
N ASN A 113 10.32 -13.21 1.71
CA ASN A 113 11.72 -13.27 2.11
C ASN A 113 12.58 -12.17 1.46
N PHE A 114 12.24 -11.73 0.24
CA PHE A 114 12.90 -10.60 -0.38
C PHE A 114 12.64 -9.31 0.41
N LEU A 115 11.40 -9.09 0.87
CA LEU A 115 11.07 -7.96 1.74
C LEU A 115 11.82 -8.03 3.08
N ASP A 116 11.83 -9.20 3.73
CA ASP A 116 12.56 -9.42 4.98
C ASP A 116 14.10 -9.27 4.85
N TRP A 117 14.63 -9.43 3.63
CA TRP A 117 16.05 -9.19 3.33
C TRP A 117 16.38 -7.70 3.24
N ILE A 118 15.46 -6.89 2.73
CA ILE A 118 15.61 -5.42 2.68
C ILE A 118 15.48 -4.83 4.10
N ASP A 119 14.49 -5.31 4.86
CA ASP A 119 14.20 -4.87 6.23
C ASP A 119 13.89 -6.08 7.12
N PRO A 120 14.73 -6.41 8.11
CA PRO A 120 14.55 -7.64 8.90
C PRO A 120 13.16 -7.75 9.55
N ASN A 121 12.46 -8.86 9.26
CA ASN A 121 11.08 -9.14 9.69
C ASN A 121 10.04 -8.14 9.15
N HIS A 122 10.33 -7.45 8.05
CA HIS A 122 9.45 -6.48 7.40
C HIS A 122 8.00 -6.96 7.35
N VAL A 123 7.73 -8.14 6.77
CA VAL A 123 6.35 -8.57 6.53
C VAL A 123 5.60 -8.88 7.82
N LEU A 124 6.31 -9.37 8.85
CA LEU A 124 5.70 -9.64 10.16
C LEU A 124 5.45 -8.34 10.93
N ASN A 125 6.35 -7.37 10.82
CA ASN A 125 6.18 -6.04 11.41
C ASN A 125 5.08 -5.22 10.71
N SER A 126 4.79 -5.53 9.44
CA SER A 126 3.73 -4.90 8.66
C SER A 126 2.32 -5.44 8.95
N ILE A 127 2.18 -6.57 9.66
CA ILE A 127 0.86 -7.05 10.08
C ILE A 127 0.27 -6.02 11.03
N GLU A 128 -0.85 -5.42 10.62
CA GLU A 128 -1.38 -4.19 11.21
C GLU A 128 -1.55 -4.22 12.75
N HIS A 129 -0.79 -3.36 13.43
CA HIS A 129 -1.34 -2.30 14.29
C HIS A 129 -0.98 -0.98 13.58
N LEU A 130 -1.94 -0.28 12.98
CA LEU A 130 -1.75 1.10 12.52
C LEU A 130 -2.46 2.03 13.54
N PRO A 131 -1.84 3.18 13.85
CA PRO A 131 -2.09 4.00 15.04
C PRO A 131 -3.50 4.56 15.20
#